data_AF-A0A969F143-F1
#
_entry.id   AF-A0A969F143-F1
#
_cell.length_a   1.000
_cell.length_b   1.000
_cell.length_c   1.000
_cell.angle_alpha   90.00
_cell.angle_beta   90.00
_cell.angle_gamma   90.00
#
_symmetry.space_group_name_H-M   'P 1'
#
loop_
_entity.id
_entity.type
_entity.pdbx_description
1 polymer ?
#
loop_
_entity_poly.entity_id
_entity_poly.type
_entity_poly.pdbx_seq_one_letter_code
_entity_poly.pdbx_strand_id
1 'polypeptide(L)'
;MYGSANEAAAVECALHTLVRIQSLTRTTPDLIPDYATSRLHDEFELCPTWLVEGLLARTVSAAERAMLDDVRGILIASISAQPRCCVHRDYHSRNLLWHQGRLGIVDFQDALWGPQLYDLASLLRDCYHRFPETEVVHWRRRYAELARQAGLPSTGDAATFAQSFDYTAVQRQIKAIGIFARLKLRDHRNTHLEDIVPVIDQLISVTANHQPLAPLSRWLMTRSDRPRCATSSERPGQPPHESDDSCGRSR
;
A
#
# COMPACT_ATOMS: atom_id res chain seq x y z
N MET A 1 9.33 1.47 12.60
CA MET A 1 8.40 2.54 12.99
C MET A 1 7.27 2.00 13.85
N TYR A 2 6.55 0.99 13.36
CA TYR A 2 5.39 0.40 14.03
C TYR A 2 5.74 -0.67 15.07
N GLY A 3 4.80 -0.96 15.98
CA GLY A 3 4.89 -2.00 17.01
C GLY A 3 5.84 -1.70 18.17
N SER A 4 6.26 -0.43 18.34
CA SER A 4 7.12 0.00 19.45
C SER A 4 6.35 0.85 20.44
N ALA A 5 6.84 0.97 21.68
CA ALA A 5 6.29 1.89 22.69
C ALA A 5 6.22 3.37 22.20
N ASN A 6 6.91 3.69 21.10
CA ASN A 6 6.97 5.02 20.51
C ASN A 6 6.21 5.14 19.17
N GLU A 7 5.36 4.17 18.80
CA GLU A 7 4.63 4.18 17.53
C GLU A 7 3.80 5.45 17.35
N ALA A 8 3.01 5.84 18.35
CA ALA A 8 2.21 7.06 18.30
C ALA A 8 3.06 8.32 18.09
N ALA A 9 4.20 8.42 18.77
CA ALA A 9 5.14 9.53 18.61
C ALA A 9 5.77 9.55 17.20
N ALA A 10 6.07 8.37 16.65
CA ALA A 10 6.59 8.25 15.29
C ALA A 10 5.54 8.65 14.24
N VAL A 11 4.28 8.20 14.39
CA VAL A 11 3.18 8.56 13.49
C VAL A 11 2.91 10.06 13.55
N GLU A 12 2.84 10.65 14.74
CA GLU A 12 2.68 12.11 14.91
C GLU A 12 3.80 12.88 14.19
N CYS A 13 5.06 12.45 14.36
CA CYS A 13 6.20 13.06 13.67
C CYS A 13 6.11 12.90 12.13
N ALA A 14 5.63 11.75 11.66
CA ALA A 14 5.40 11.51 10.23
C ALA A 14 4.28 12.39 9.67
N LEU A 15 3.18 12.61 10.40
CA LEU A 15 2.13 13.52 9.97
C LEU A 15 2.63 14.97 9.86
N HIS A 16 3.38 15.44 10.86
CA HIS A 16 4.02 16.75 10.80
C HIS A 16 4.99 16.89 9.63
N THR A 17 5.79 15.86 9.38
CA THR A 17 6.76 15.87 8.27
C THR A 17 6.07 15.80 6.91
N LEU A 18 5.00 15.02 6.79
CA LEU A 18 4.16 14.95 5.60
C LEU A 18 3.58 16.33 5.26
N VAL A 19 2.97 17.01 6.23
CA VAL A 19 2.43 18.36 6.00
C VAL A 19 3.52 19.33 5.53
N ARG A 20 4.74 19.25 6.09
CA ARG A 20 5.88 20.06 5.62
C ARG A 20 6.27 19.77 4.16
N ILE A 21 6.26 18.50 3.75
CA ILE A 21 6.50 18.11 2.35
C ILE A 21 5.40 18.68 1.45
N GLN A 22 4.15 18.61 1.88
CA GLN A 22 3.00 19.08 1.10
C GLN A 22 2.92 20.60 1.00
N SER A 23 3.55 21.33 1.94
CA SER A 23 3.71 22.79 1.88
C SER A 23 4.81 23.26 0.92
N LEU A 24 5.57 22.36 0.30
CA LEU A 24 6.55 22.73 -0.71
C LEU A 24 5.86 23.38 -1.91
N THR A 25 6.53 24.38 -2.49
CA THR A 25 6.10 25.05 -3.72
C THR A 25 6.96 24.62 -4.89
N ARG A 26 6.40 24.67 -6.10
CA ARG A 26 7.15 24.43 -7.34
C ARG A 26 8.35 25.37 -7.47
N THR A 27 9.44 24.84 -7.98
CA THR A 27 10.67 25.59 -8.28
C THR A 27 10.80 25.86 -9.77
N THR A 28 11.73 26.74 -10.16
CA THR A 28 12.09 26.98 -11.56
C THR A 28 13.60 26.74 -11.74
N PRO A 29 14.04 25.70 -12.50
CA PRO A 29 13.20 24.69 -13.16
C PRO A 29 12.50 23.77 -12.14
N ASP A 30 11.36 23.22 -12.53
CA ASP A 30 10.65 22.22 -11.72
C ASP A 30 11.30 20.86 -11.97
N LEU A 31 11.75 20.22 -10.90
CA LEU A 31 12.43 18.92 -10.96
C LEU A 31 11.46 17.77 -10.67
N ILE A 32 10.26 18.06 -10.18
CA ILE A 32 9.27 17.08 -9.78
C ILE A 32 8.18 17.02 -10.86
N PRO A 33 7.96 15.87 -11.52
CA PRO A 33 6.94 15.77 -12.57
C PRO A 33 5.52 15.72 -12.00
N ASP A 34 4.53 15.93 -12.88
CA ASP A 34 3.13 15.79 -12.52
C ASP A 34 2.69 14.32 -12.41
N TYR A 35 1.88 14.04 -11.38
CA TYR A 35 1.13 12.80 -11.30
C TYR A 35 -0.04 12.87 -12.29
N ALA A 36 0.19 12.36 -13.49
CA ALA A 36 -0.79 12.33 -14.57
C ALA A 36 -1.88 11.27 -14.31
N THR A 37 -3.10 11.57 -14.74
CA THR A 37 -4.25 10.65 -14.64
C THR A 37 -4.00 9.33 -15.38
N SER A 38 -3.31 9.35 -16.52
CA SER A 38 -2.91 8.13 -17.24
C SER A 38 -2.11 7.16 -16.38
N ARG A 39 -1.23 7.69 -15.51
CA ARG A 39 -0.47 6.85 -14.57
C ARG A 39 -1.37 6.16 -13.55
N LEU A 40 -2.44 6.81 -13.08
CA LEU A 40 -3.41 6.16 -12.19
C LEU A 40 -4.15 5.02 -12.91
N HIS A 41 -4.46 5.18 -14.20
CA HIS A 41 -5.02 4.10 -15.01
C HIS A 41 -4.05 2.91 -15.10
N ASP A 42 -2.80 3.17 -15.50
CA ASP A 42 -1.77 2.13 -15.66
C ASP A 42 -1.50 1.38 -14.34
N GLU A 43 -1.48 2.12 -13.23
CA GLU A 43 -1.27 1.55 -11.90
C GLU A 43 -2.45 0.67 -11.44
N PHE A 44 -3.68 0.99 -11.84
CA PHE A 44 -4.86 0.17 -11.52
C PHE A 44 -4.82 -1.17 -12.26
N GLU A 45 -4.40 -1.18 -13.54
CA GLU A 45 -4.34 -2.39 -14.36
C GLU A 45 -3.33 -3.43 -13.87
N LEU A 46 -2.41 -3.04 -12.97
CA LEU A 46 -1.43 -3.98 -12.42
C LEU A 46 -2.09 -5.16 -11.71
N CYS A 47 -3.20 -4.95 -10.99
CA CYS A 47 -3.86 -6.03 -10.26
C CYS A 47 -4.55 -7.04 -11.21
N PRO A 48 -5.47 -6.63 -12.12
CA PRO A 48 -6.06 -7.57 -13.07
C PRO A 48 -5.02 -8.36 -13.88
N THR A 49 -3.98 -7.70 -14.39
CA THR A 49 -2.95 -8.35 -15.21
C THR A 49 -2.03 -9.27 -14.40
N TRP A 50 -1.39 -8.75 -13.35
CA TRP A 50 -0.32 -9.49 -12.69
C TRP A 50 -0.82 -10.39 -11.59
N LEU A 51 -1.77 -9.93 -10.78
CA LEU A 51 -2.31 -10.75 -9.70
C LEU A 51 -3.30 -11.77 -10.26
N VAL A 52 -4.31 -11.31 -11.01
CA VAL A 52 -5.45 -12.16 -11.35
C VAL A 52 -5.15 -13.09 -12.53
N GLU A 53 -4.74 -12.54 -13.66
CA GLU A 53 -4.41 -13.32 -14.86
C GLU A 53 -3.07 -14.05 -14.69
N GLY A 54 -2.07 -13.37 -14.13
CA GLY A 54 -0.74 -13.93 -13.90
C GLY A 54 -0.68 -14.92 -12.72
N LEU A 55 -0.76 -14.42 -11.48
CA LEU A 55 -0.42 -15.20 -10.30
C LEU A 55 -1.51 -16.21 -9.91
N LEU A 56 -2.78 -15.82 -10.05
CA LEU A 56 -3.93 -16.68 -9.75
C LEU A 56 -4.34 -17.55 -10.95
N ALA A 57 -3.78 -17.30 -12.14
CA ALA A 57 -4.09 -18.00 -13.39
C ALA A 57 -5.61 -18.03 -13.69
N ARG A 58 -6.30 -16.92 -13.44
CA ARG A 58 -7.75 -16.79 -13.72
C ARG A 58 -8.01 -15.73 -14.77
N THR A 59 -9.01 -15.97 -15.60
CA THR A 59 -9.47 -14.97 -16.57
C THR A 59 -10.29 -13.88 -15.89
N VAL A 60 -10.27 -12.69 -16.47
CA VAL A 60 -11.21 -11.61 -16.17
C VAL A 60 -12.24 -11.60 -17.29
N SER A 61 -13.48 -11.97 -16.99
CA SER A 61 -14.58 -11.97 -17.95
C SER A 61 -14.92 -10.53 -18.39
N ALA A 62 -15.64 -10.40 -19.52
CA ALA A 62 -16.08 -9.09 -20.00
C ALA A 62 -16.94 -8.31 -18.97
N ALA A 63 -17.79 -9.02 -18.22
CA ALA A 63 -18.59 -8.42 -17.16
C ALA A 63 -17.73 -7.91 -15.99
N GLU A 64 -16.71 -8.68 -15.59
CA GLU A 64 -15.77 -8.25 -14.55
C GLU A 64 -14.90 -7.09 -15.01
N ARG A 65 -14.49 -7.08 -16.30
CA ARG A 65 -13.75 -5.96 -16.89
C ARG A 65 -14.56 -4.67 -16.82
N ALA A 66 -15.82 -4.70 -17.24
CA ALA A 66 -16.70 -3.53 -17.16
C ALA A 66 -16.85 -3.02 -15.71
N MET A 67 -17.03 -3.93 -14.75
CA MET A 67 -17.09 -3.56 -13.32
C MET A 67 -15.78 -2.91 -12.83
N LEU A 68 -14.63 -3.47 -13.21
CA LEU A 68 -13.33 -2.90 -12.87
C LEU A 68 -13.12 -1.51 -13.51
N ASP A 69 -13.59 -1.31 -14.73
CA ASP A 69 -13.54 -0.03 -15.43
C ASP A 69 -14.38 1.04 -14.71
N ASP A 70 -15.60 0.68 -14.26
CA ASP A 70 -16.47 1.55 -13.47
C ASP A 70 -15.81 1.96 -12.14
N VAL A 71 -15.28 0.96 -11.41
CA VAL A 71 -14.55 1.18 -10.15
C VAL A 71 -13.35 2.09 -10.36
N ARG A 72 -12.54 1.83 -11.39
CA ARG A 72 -11.39 2.66 -11.74
C ARG A 72 -11.81 4.11 -12.02
N GLY A 73 -12.90 4.30 -12.76
CA GLY A 73 -13.47 5.62 -13.04
C GLY A 73 -13.84 6.39 -11.76
N ILE A 74 -14.51 5.72 -10.81
CA ILE A 74 -14.89 6.30 -9.51
C ILE A 74 -13.65 6.71 -8.71
N LEU A 75 -12.67 5.82 -8.58
CA LEU A 75 -11.46 6.08 -7.81
C LEU A 75 -10.65 7.23 -8.42
N ILE A 76 -10.43 7.21 -9.73
CA ILE A 76 -9.65 8.23 -10.44
C ILE A 76 -10.34 9.59 -10.38
N ALA A 77 -11.67 9.64 -10.51
CA ALA A 77 -12.41 10.90 -10.37
C ALA A 77 -12.24 11.52 -8.97
N SER A 78 -12.38 10.71 -7.92
CA SER A 78 -12.17 11.19 -6.54
C SER A 78 -10.74 11.64 -6.29
N ILE A 79 -9.75 10.88 -6.76
CA ILE A 79 -8.33 11.21 -6.59
C ILE A 79 -7.96 12.49 -7.35
N SER A 80 -8.46 12.65 -8.58
CA SER A 80 -8.17 13.81 -9.43
C SER A 80 -8.82 15.10 -8.92
N ALA A 81 -9.88 15.01 -8.13
CA ALA A 81 -10.55 16.16 -7.51
C ALA A 81 -9.79 16.72 -6.28
N GLN A 82 -8.80 16.00 -5.76
CA GLN A 82 -8.02 16.45 -4.60
C GLN A 82 -7.10 17.62 -4.97
N PRO A 83 -6.81 18.52 -4.02
CA PRO A 83 -5.70 19.46 -4.16
C PRO A 83 -4.39 18.75 -4.51
N ARG A 84 -3.55 19.42 -5.31
CA ARG A 84 -2.25 18.89 -5.70
C ARG A 84 -1.14 19.43 -4.80
N CYS A 85 -0.25 18.56 -4.35
CA CYS A 85 0.93 18.88 -3.55
C CYS A 85 2.09 17.93 -3.89
N CYS A 86 3.26 18.14 -3.29
CA CYS A 86 4.35 17.19 -3.42
C CYS A 86 3.97 15.89 -2.73
N VAL A 87 4.08 14.76 -3.44
CA VAL A 87 3.89 13.41 -2.91
C VAL A 87 5.17 12.61 -3.06
N HIS A 88 5.59 11.95 -1.99
CA HIS A 88 6.73 11.03 -1.93
C HIS A 88 6.42 9.70 -2.61
N ARG A 89 5.15 9.29 -2.62
CA ARG A 89 4.58 8.03 -3.16
C ARG A 89 4.86 6.78 -2.34
N ASP A 90 6.05 6.63 -1.80
CA ASP A 90 6.43 5.49 -0.95
C ASP A 90 6.56 5.88 0.54
N TYR A 91 5.65 6.74 1.01
CA TYR A 91 5.58 7.24 2.39
C TYR A 91 4.95 6.22 3.35
N HIS A 92 5.57 5.06 3.50
CA HIS A 92 5.12 3.95 4.35
C HIS A 92 6.23 3.49 5.30
N SER A 93 5.91 2.63 6.26
CA SER A 93 6.82 2.27 7.36
C SER A 93 8.19 1.74 6.98
N ARG A 94 8.33 1.06 5.83
CA ARG A 94 9.64 0.57 5.37
C ARG A 94 10.59 1.69 4.94
N ASN A 95 10.07 2.86 4.59
CA ASN A 95 10.84 4.03 4.13
C ASN A 95 10.86 5.16 5.19
N LEU A 96 10.25 4.92 6.36
CA LEU A 96 10.20 5.85 7.49
C LEU A 96 11.05 5.32 8.66
N LEU A 97 12.22 5.92 8.83
CA LEU A 97 13.23 5.50 9.80
C LEU A 97 13.08 6.30 11.08
N TRP A 98 12.53 5.66 12.12
CA TRP A 98 12.39 6.29 13.44
C TRP A 98 13.59 5.96 14.34
N HIS A 99 14.29 7.00 14.81
CA HIS A 99 15.42 6.84 15.72
C HIS A 99 15.54 8.03 16.67
N GLN A 100 15.60 7.77 17.99
CA GLN A 100 15.82 8.80 19.03
C GLN A 100 14.96 10.07 18.87
N GLY A 101 13.65 9.89 18.64
CA GLY A 101 12.72 11.02 18.50
C GLY A 101 12.78 11.73 17.14
N ARG A 102 13.54 11.21 16.16
CA ARG A 102 13.72 11.80 14.84
C ARG A 102 13.23 10.84 13.76
N LEU A 103 12.62 11.41 12.73
CA LEU A 103 12.19 10.70 11.53
C LEU A 103 13.16 10.95 10.38
N GLY A 104 13.75 9.89 9.84
CA GLY A 104 14.42 9.87 8.55
C GLY A 104 13.48 9.35 7.47
N ILE A 105 13.62 9.87 6.25
CA ILE A 105 12.84 9.46 5.08
C ILE A 105 13.82 9.08 3.98
N VAL A 106 13.56 7.97 3.29
CA VAL A 106 14.35 7.46 2.16
C VAL A 106 13.46 7.19 0.95
N ASP A 107 14.05 6.99 -0.22
CA ASP A 107 13.33 6.58 -1.46
C ASP A 107 12.45 7.68 -2.08
N PHE A 108 12.92 8.93 -2.06
CA PHE A 108 12.18 10.12 -2.51
C PHE A 108 12.35 10.47 -3.99
N GLN A 109 13.14 9.72 -4.76
CA GLN A 109 13.42 10.01 -6.17
C GLN A 109 12.20 9.86 -7.10
N ASP A 110 11.18 9.13 -6.65
CA ASP A 110 9.93 8.90 -7.39
C ASP A 110 8.86 9.96 -7.14
N ALA A 111 9.21 11.04 -6.42
CA ALA A 111 8.27 12.09 -6.03
C ALA A 111 7.54 12.73 -7.22
N LEU A 112 6.28 13.13 -6.99
CA LEU A 112 5.41 13.75 -7.99
C LEU A 112 4.62 14.92 -7.40
N TRP A 113 4.15 15.83 -8.24
CA TRP A 113 3.04 16.74 -7.89
C TRP A 113 1.74 15.98 -8.07
N GLY A 114 1.10 15.59 -6.97
CA GLY A 114 -0.01 14.63 -6.96
C GLY A 114 -1.07 14.90 -5.91
N PRO A 115 -2.03 13.97 -5.76
CA PRO A 115 -3.20 14.14 -4.92
C PRO A 115 -2.82 14.18 -3.44
N GLN A 116 -3.35 15.16 -2.70
CA GLN A 116 -2.96 15.47 -1.33
C GLN A 116 -3.00 14.27 -0.37
N LEU A 117 -3.94 13.35 -0.53
CA LEU A 117 -4.12 12.25 0.42
C LEU A 117 -3.26 11.02 0.10
N TYR A 118 -2.46 11.04 -0.97
CA TYR A 118 -1.71 9.86 -1.46
C TYR A 118 -0.77 9.26 -0.41
N ASP A 119 0.04 10.10 0.22
CA ASP A 119 1.03 9.66 1.20
C ASP A 119 0.39 9.42 2.58
N LEU A 120 -0.69 10.13 2.92
CA LEU A 120 -1.45 9.84 4.14
C LEU A 120 -2.08 8.44 4.06
N ALA A 121 -2.67 8.11 2.91
CA ALA A 121 -3.20 6.77 2.65
C ALA A 121 -2.09 5.71 2.69
N SER A 122 -0.90 6.02 2.16
CA SER A 122 0.30 5.16 2.26
C SER A 122 0.67 4.84 3.71
N LEU A 123 0.61 5.84 4.58
CA LEU A 123 1.01 5.74 5.97
C LEU A 123 0.00 4.94 6.79
N LEU A 124 -1.29 5.33 6.71
CA LEU A 124 -2.34 4.82 7.60
C LEU A 124 -3.02 3.54 7.09
N ARG A 125 -2.90 3.23 5.80
CA ARG A 125 -3.36 1.98 5.16
C ARG A 125 -2.17 1.25 4.53
N ASP A 126 -1.08 1.20 5.28
CA ASP A 126 0.17 0.54 4.90
C ASP A 126 -0.06 -0.94 4.56
N CYS A 127 0.59 -1.43 3.51
CA CYS A 127 0.49 -2.83 3.11
C CYS A 127 1.19 -3.77 4.09
N TYR A 128 2.11 -3.27 4.90
CA TYR A 128 2.95 -4.06 5.80
C TYR A 128 2.53 -3.99 7.27
N HIS A 129 1.55 -3.13 7.58
CA HIS A 129 1.09 -2.93 8.95
C HIS A 129 -0.35 -2.46 8.97
N ARG A 130 -1.15 -3.11 9.83
CA ARG A 130 -2.58 -2.84 9.95
C ARG A 130 -2.88 -2.13 11.25
N PHE A 131 -3.21 -0.85 11.15
CA PHE A 131 -3.78 -0.08 12.24
C PHE A 131 -5.22 -0.53 12.55
N PRO A 132 -5.64 -0.50 13.83
CA PRO A 132 -7.06 -0.53 14.20
C PRO A 132 -7.81 0.64 13.54
N GLU A 133 -9.07 0.42 13.15
CA GLU A 133 -9.86 1.46 12.48
C GLU A 133 -10.01 2.74 13.34
N THR A 134 -10.11 2.58 14.67
CA THR A 134 -10.16 3.70 15.61
C THR A 134 -8.90 4.58 15.54
N GLU A 135 -7.73 3.98 15.32
CA GLU A 135 -6.48 4.72 15.17
C GLU A 135 -6.38 5.37 13.81
N VAL A 136 -6.82 4.70 12.73
CA VAL A 136 -6.89 5.33 11.40
C VAL A 136 -7.77 6.57 11.44
N VAL A 137 -8.96 6.48 12.06
CA VAL A 137 -9.85 7.64 12.24
C VAL A 137 -9.19 8.74 13.06
N HIS A 138 -8.51 8.39 14.15
CA HIS A 138 -7.78 9.34 15.00
C HIS A 138 -6.69 10.08 14.22
N TRP A 139 -5.76 9.35 13.60
CA TRP A 139 -4.64 9.93 12.86
C TRP A 139 -5.07 10.70 11.62
N ARG A 140 -6.12 10.24 10.93
CA ARG A 140 -6.73 10.98 9.81
C ARG A 140 -7.27 12.34 10.26
N ARG A 141 -7.97 12.39 11.40
CA ARG A 141 -8.45 13.65 11.98
C ARG A 141 -7.29 14.54 12.41
N ARG A 142 -6.24 13.95 13.00
CA ARG A 142 -5.04 14.68 13.41
C ARG A 142 -4.35 15.33 12.21
N TYR A 143 -4.17 14.59 11.12
CA TYR A 143 -3.65 15.13 9.87
C TYR A 143 -4.50 16.28 9.33
N ALA A 144 -5.83 16.14 9.31
CA ALA A 144 -6.70 17.19 8.78
C ALA A 144 -6.55 18.51 9.55
N GLU A 145 -6.39 18.43 10.88
CA GLU A 145 -6.10 19.61 11.70
C GLU A 145 -4.72 20.21 11.40
N LEU A 146 -3.67 19.38 11.26
CA LEU A 146 -2.33 19.85 10.91
C LEU A 146 -2.29 20.52 9.53
N ALA A 147 -2.94 19.92 8.54
CA ALA A 147 -3.05 20.45 7.19
C ALA A 147 -3.76 21.81 7.18
N ARG A 148 -4.86 21.94 7.94
CA ARG A 148 -5.59 23.20 8.12
C ARG A 148 -4.72 24.27 8.79
N GLN A 149 -4.00 23.92 9.85
CA GLN A 149 -3.09 24.84 10.55
C GLN A 149 -1.95 25.32 9.65
N ALA A 150 -1.46 24.47 8.75
CA ALA A 150 -0.43 24.81 7.77
C ALA A 150 -0.97 25.56 6.54
N GLY A 151 -2.27 25.82 6.46
CA GLY A 151 -2.90 26.52 5.33
C GLY A 151 -2.95 25.70 4.03
N LEU A 152 -2.86 24.37 4.12
CA LEU A 152 -3.05 23.52 2.95
C LEU A 152 -4.51 23.60 2.46
N PRO A 153 -4.75 23.51 1.14
CA PRO A 153 -6.12 23.50 0.62
C PRO A 153 -6.94 22.34 1.19
N SER A 154 -8.24 22.55 1.37
CA SER A 154 -9.13 21.51 1.91
C SER A 154 -9.49 20.48 0.83
N THR A 155 -9.48 19.20 1.21
CA THR A 155 -10.09 18.13 0.40
C THR A 155 -11.56 17.95 0.81
N GLY A 156 -12.40 18.95 0.49
CA GLY A 156 -13.84 18.93 0.78
C GLY A 156 -14.20 19.02 2.28
N ASP A 157 -15.41 18.60 2.62
CA ASP A 157 -15.88 18.46 4.00
C ASP A 157 -15.38 17.17 4.67
N ALA A 158 -15.71 16.95 5.94
CA ALA A 158 -15.21 15.80 6.70
C ALA A 158 -15.61 14.43 6.08
N ALA A 159 -16.80 14.34 5.48
CA ALA A 159 -17.28 13.12 4.84
C ALA A 159 -16.55 12.87 3.51
N THR A 160 -16.43 13.92 2.69
CA THR A 160 -15.69 13.89 1.42
C THR A 160 -14.21 13.57 1.64
N PHE A 161 -13.61 14.15 2.68
CA PHE A 161 -12.23 13.87 3.08
C PHE A 161 -12.04 12.40 3.44
N ALA A 162 -12.92 11.86 4.30
CA ALA A 162 -12.87 10.47 4.73
C ALA A 162 -13.01 9.50 3.55
N GLN A 163 -13.98 9.76 2.66
CA GLN A 163 -14.18 8.97 1.45
C GLN A 163 -12.98 9.05 0.49
N SER A 164 -12.47 10.26 0.23
CA SER A 164 -11.34 10.49 -0.67
C SER A 164 -10.07 9.81 -0.16
N PHE A 165 -9.86 9.81 1.15
CA PHE A 165 -8.80 9.03 1.80
C PHE A 165 -8.95 7.53 1.54
N ASP A 166 -10.13 6.96 1.80
CA ASP A 166 -10.37 5.53 1.59
C ASP A 166 -10.22 5.13 0.12
N TYR A 167 -10.72 5.94 -0.82
CA TYR A 167 -10.60 5.67 -2.26
C TYR A 167 -9.14 5.75 -2.72
N THR A 168 -8.38 6.69 -2.16
CA THR A 168 -6.94 6.77 -2.42
C THR A 168 -6.21 5.55 -1.89
N ALA A 169 -6.56 5.07 -0.69
CA ALA A 169 -6.01 3.84 -0.13
C ALA A 169 -6.35 2.62 -0.99
N VAL A 170 -7.60 2.50 -1.45
CA VAL A 170 -8.05 1.41 -2.33
C VAL A 170 -7.24 1.40 -3.64
N GLN A 171 -7.12 2.54 -4.33
CA GLN A 171 -6.31 2.66 -5.54
C GLN A 171 -4.86 2.21 -5.30
N ARG A 172 -4.25 2.67 -4.20
CA ARG A 172 -2.88 2.32 -3.84
C ARG A 172 -2.70 0.84 -3.55
N GLN A 173 -3.64 0.22 -2.86
CA GLN A 173 -3.58 -1.19 -2.50
C GLN A 173 -3.79 -2.10 -3.71
N ILE A 174 -4.70 -1.73 -4.64
CA ILE A 174 -4.85 -2.39 -5.95
C ILE A 174 -3.52 -2.34 -6.71
N LYS A 175 -2.90 -1.17 -6.79
CA LYS A 175 -1.55 -1.03 -7.38
C LYS A 175 -0.54 -1.94 -6.68
N ALA A 176 -0.49 -1.93 -5.34
CA ALA A 176 0.50 -2.66 -4.54
C ALA A 176 0.43 -4.18 -4.75
N ILE A 177 -0.75 -4.79 -4.67
CA ILE A 177 -0.90 -6.24 -4.88
C ILE A 177 -0.55 -6.65 -6.31
N GLY A 178 -0.82 -5.78 -7.31
CA GLY A 178 -0.36 -5.97 -8.67
C GLY A 178 1.18 -5.92 -8.79
N ILE A 179 1.83 -4.98 -8.10
CA ILE A 179 3.29 -4.90 -8.02
C ILE A 179 3.87 -6.16 -7.36
N PHE A 180 3.31 -6.61 -6.23
CA PHE A 180 3.79 -7.80 -5.52
C PHE A 180 3.71 -9.05 -6.39
N ALA A 181 2.60 -9.23 -7.12
CA ALA A 181 2.46 -10.32 -8.07
C ALA A 181 3.44 -10.20 -9.24
N ARG A 182 3.65 -8.99 -9.78
CA ARG A 182 4.65 -8.75 -10.85
C ARG A 182 6.06 -9.07 -10.40
N LEU A 183 6.46 -8.63 -9.20
CA LEU A 183 7.78 -8.92 -8.62
C LEU A 183 8.03 -10.43 -8.52
N LYS A 184 7.01 -11.20 -8.17
CA LYS A 184 7.08 -12.67 -8.16
C LYS A 184 7.26 -13.26 -9.56
N LEU A 185 6.40 -12.87 -10.50
CA LEU A 185 6.29 -13.53 -11.81
C LEU A 185 7.41 -13.13 -12.77
N ARG A 186 7.72 -11.83 -12.85
CA ARG A 186 8.69 -11.28 -13.79
C ARG A 186 10.09 -11.21 -13.19
N ASP A 187 10.19 -10.78 -11.93
CA ASP A 187 11.47 -10.46 -11.30
C ASP A 187 11.97 -11.60 -10.38
N HIS A 188 11.21 -12.69 -10.27
CA HIS A 188 11.49 -13.86 -9.43
C HIS A 188 11.75 -13.52 -7.94
N ARG A 189 11.17 -12.42 -7.44
CA ARG A 189 11.28 -11.96 -6.06
C ARG A 189 10.03 -12.33 -5.26
N ASN A 190 10.20 -13.13 -4.20
CA ASN A 190 9.11 -13.64 -3.38
C ASN A 190 8.81 -12.78 -2.14
N THR A 191 9.51 -11.66 -1.96
CA THR A 191 9.60 -10.89 -0.70
C THR A 191 8.30 -10.25 -0.21
N HIS A 192 7.22 -10.29 -0.99
CA HIS A 192 5.94 -9.61 -0.69
C HIS A 192 4.72 -10.52 -0.84
N LEU A 193 4.91 -11.83 -1.09
CA LEU A 193 3.78 -12.74 -1.29
C LEU A 193 2.92 -12.88 -0.03
N GLU A 194 3.55 -12.84 1.14
CA GLU A 194 2.86 -12.88 2.43
C GLU A 194 1.99 -11.65 2.68
N ASP A 195 2.33 -10.51 2.07
CA ASP A 195 1.60 -9.25 2.20
C ASP A 195 0.33 -9.19 1.32
N ILE A 196 0.23 -10.04 0.28
CA ILE A 196 -0.90 -10.00 -0.67
C ILE A 196 -2.24 -10.25 0.02
N VAL A 197 -2.35 -11.32 0.81
CA VAL A 197 -3.63 -11.71 1.45
C VAL A 197 -4.09 -10.66 2.47
N PRO A 198 -3.25 -10.18 3.41
CA PRO A 198 -3.63 -9.10 4.33
C PRO A 198 -4.12 -7.83 3.61
N VAL A 199 -3.48 -7.45 2.50
CA VAL A 199 -3.89 -6.27 1.72
C VAL A 199 -5.24 -6.51 1.03
N ILE A 200 -5.50 -7.71 0.50
CA ILE A 200 -6.81 -8.08 -0.06
C ILE A 200 -7.91 -8.02 1.01
N ASP A 201 -7.65 -8.53 2.21
CA ASP A 201 -8.61 -8.49 3.32
C ASP A 201 -8.95 -7.05 3.72
N GLN A 202 -7.95 -6.15 3.71
CA GLN A 202 -8.17 -4.74 3.97
C GLN A 202 -8.96 -4.06 2.84
N LEU A 203 -8.64 -4.36 1.58
CA LEU A 203 -9.39 -3.88 0.41
C LEU A 203 -10.87 -4.28 0.49
N ILE A 204 -11.15 -5.54 0.80
CA ILE A 204 -12.52 -6.06 1.00
C ILE A 204 -13.21 -5.27 2.12
N SER A 205 -12.55 -5.12 3.28
CA SER A 205 -13.12 -4.41 4.42
C SER A 205 -13.44 -2.94 4.12
N VAL A 206 -12.57 -2.23 3.41
CA VAL A 206 -12.77 -0.81 3.08
C VAL A 206 -13.86 -0.68 2.01
N THR A 207 -13.75 -1.44 0.91
CA THR A 207 -14.68 -1.34 -0.22
C THR A 207 -16.10 -1.77 0.12
N ALA A 208 -16.29 -2.71 1.06
CA ALA A 208 -17.62 -3.10 1.54
C ALA A 208 -18.38 -1.95 2.23
N ASN A 209 -17.67 -0.97 2.81
CA ASN A 209 -18.28 0.19 3.47
C ASN A 209 -18.67 1.31 2.50
N HIS A 210 -18.32 1.17 1.21
CA HIS A 210 -18.59 2.17 0.17
C HIS A 210 -19.46 1.53 -0.90
N GLN A 211 -20.77 1.88 -0.92
CA GLN A 211 -21.74 1.28 -1.85
C GLN A 211 -21.26 1.25 -3.33
N PRO A 212 -20.65 2.32 -3.89
CA PRO A 212 -20.15 2.29 -5.27
C PRO A 212 -19.02 1.29 -5.51
N LEU A 213 -18.29 0.89 -4.46
CA LEU A 213 -17.15 -0.04 -4.52
C LEU A 213 -17.50 -1.46 -4.05
N ALA A 214 -18.71 -1.68 -3.54
CA ALA A 214 -19.17 -3.00 -3.11
C ALA A 214 -19.07 -4.11 -4.18
N PRO A 215 -19.23 -3.83 -5.50
CA PRO A 215 -18.94 -4.83 -6.54
C PRO A 215 -17.48 -5.33 -6.49
N LEU A 216 -16.50 -4.45 -6.25
CA LEU A 216 -15.09 -4.83 -6.12
C LEU A 216 -14.87 -5.74 -4.91
N SER A 217 -15.46 -5.42 -3.76
CA SER A 217 -15.38 -6.26 -2.56
C SER A 217 -15.84 -7.69 -2.85
N ARG A 218 -17.02 -7.85 -3.46
CA ARG A 218 -17.58 -9.17 -3.80
C ARG A 218 -16.68 -9.91 -4.77
N TRP A 219 -16.18 -9.21 -5.79
CA TRP A 219 -15.26 -9.80 -6.75
C TRP A 219 -13.98 -10.31 -6.09
N LEU A 220 -13.32 -9.51 -5.24
CA LEU A 220 -12.12 -9.93 -4.51
C LEU A 220 -12.36 -11.16 -3.61
N MET A 221 -13.52 -11.25 -2.95
CA MET A 221 -13.87 -12.42 -2.14
C MET A 221 -13.94 -13.71 -2.97
N THR A 222 -14.43 -13.66 -4.21
CA THR A 222 -14.47 -14.84 -5.10
C THR A 222 -13.10 -15.27 -5.62
N ARG A 223 -12.11 -14.37 -5.58
CA ARG A 223 -10.72 -14.61 -6.02
C ARG A 223 -9.80 -15.00 -4.86
N SER A 224 -10.29 -14.93 -3.62
CA SER A 224 -9.54 -15.22 -2.40
C SER A 224 -9.39 -16.72 -2.11
N ASP A 225 -9.44 -17.59 -3.13
CA ASP A 225 -8.92 -18.95 -3.01
C ASP A 225 -7.42 -18.82 -2.77
N ARG A 226 -7.09 -18.76 -1.49
CA ARG A 226 -5.81 -18.32 -0.94
C ARG A 226 -4.70 -19.02 -1.72
N PRO A 227 -3.75 -18.29 -2.34
CA PRO A 227 -2.60 -18.94 -2.94
C PRO A 227 -2.02 -19.85 -1.87
N ARG A 228 -2.02 -21.18 -2.13
CA ARG A 228 -1.42 -22.14 -1.20
C ARG A 228 0.01 -21.68 -1.02
N CYS A 229 0.28 -21.03 0.11
CA CYS A 229 1.64 -20.77 0.54
C CYS A 229 2.24 -22.16 0.65
N ALA A 230 3.09 -22.54 -0.31
CA ALA A 230 3.82 -23.79 -0.24
C ALA A 230 4.64 -23.70 1.04
N THR A 231 4.18 -24.39 2.07
CA THR A 231 4.91 -24.58 3.31
C THR A 231 6.26 -25.16 2.92
N SER A 232 7.31 -24.40 3.20
CA SER A 232 8.69 -24.83 3.13
C SER A 232 8.94 -25.92 4.16
N SER A 233 8.53 -27.15 3.86
CA SER A 233 8.91 -28.32 4.65
C SER A 233 8.99 -29.59 3.80
N GLU A 234 9.80 -29.57 2.75
CA GLU A 234 10.28 -30.80 2.12
C GLU A 234 11.69 -30.53 1.59
N ARG A 235 12.69 -30.75 2.46
CA ARG A 235 14.06 -31.01 1.99
C ARG A 235 14.13 -32.51 1.66
N PRO A 236 14.59 -32.91 0.47
CA PRO A 236 14.85 -34.32 0.18
C PRO A 236 16.04 -34.83 1.03
N GLY A 237 15.91 -36.09 1.46
CA GLY A 237 16.76 -36.81 2.41
C GLY A 237 18.27 -36.60 2.32
N GLN A 238 18.87 -36.37 3.49
CA GLN A 238 20.24 -36.81 3.77
C GLN A 238 20.21 -38.30 4.14
N PRO A 239 21.14 -39.13 3.63
CA PRO A 239 21.24 -40.52 4.06
C PRO A 239 21.80 -40.59 5.49
N PRO A 240 21.55 -41.69 6.23
CA PRO A 240 21.96 -41.80 7.62
C PRO A 240 23.48 -41.86 7.72
N HIS A 241 24.02 -41.12 8.69
CA HIS A 241 25.40 -41.25 9.13
C HIS A 241 25.55 -42.63 9.80
N GLU A 242 26.35 -43.51 9.18
CA GLU A 242 26.85 -44.71 9.85
C GLU A 242 27.73 -44.30 11.04
N SER A 243 27.37 -44.84 12.18
CA SER A 243 28.13 -44.85 13.42
C SER A 243 29.32 -45.80 13.26
N ASP A 244 30.54 -45.28 13.26
CA ASP A 244 31.73 -46.09 13.48
C ASP A 244 32.27 -45.82 14.89
N ASP A 245 31.86 -46.73 15.77
CA ASP A 245 32.41 -46.97 17.10
C ASP A 245 33.80 -47.62 16.92
N SER A 246 34.87 -46.90 17.22
CA SER A 246 36.15 -47.55 17.55
C SER A 246 36.90 -46.77 18.64
N CYS A 247 36.49 -47.05 19.87
CA CYS A 247 37.32 -46.89 21.05
C CYS A 247 38.43 -47.96 21.05
N GLY A 248 39.71 -47.60 21.21
CA GLY A 248 40.74 -48.62 21.43
C GLY A 248 42.20 -48.19 21.38
N ARG A 249 42.68 -47.61 22.48
CA ARG A 249 44.08 -47.40 22.90
C ARG A 249 45.08 -48.50 22.47
N SER A 250 46.32 -48.13 22.14
CA SER A 250 47.53 -48.33 23.00
C SER A 250 48.86 -48.31 22.24
N ARG A 251 49.81 -47.58 22.83
CA ARG A 251 51.28 -47.53 22.65
C ARG A 251 51.85 -46.73 21.49
#